data_AF-Q31Q75-F1
#
_entry.id   AF-Q31Q75-F1
#
_cell.length_a   1.000
_cell.length_b   1.000
_cell.length_c   1.000
_cell.angle_alpha   90.00
_cell.angle_beta   90.00
_cell.angle_gamma   90.00
#
_symmetry.space_group_name_H-M   'P 1'
#
loop_
_entity.id
_entity.type
_entity.pdbx_description
1 polymer ?
#
loop_
_entity_poly.entity_id
_entity_poly.type
_entity_poly.pdbx_seq_one_letter_code
_entity_poly.pdbx_strand_id
1 'polypeptide(L)'
;MALESRDKLKSLVHYICSKRSGSPSLGSTKLNKILWFLDSIVYRQTGKPITGAKYKKLQHGPVPVDILAIQKELESEGKISVSYDRSYGFGFRTTIYTSLQEPDKSLLEEDELKFVDIVISRICDGHTARSISEHSHDVIWEAAAMGEEIPLEAVLASEEAPLEPEDIDWARGVIRKRKEGIA
;
A
#
# COMPACT_ATOMS: atom_id res chain seq x y z
N MET A 1 -9.83 -8.43 -14.95
CA MET A 1 -8.99 -7.27 -14.57
C MET A 1 -9.40 -6.69 -13.21
N ALA A 2 -10.49 -5.92 -13.05
CA ALA A 2 -10.82 -5.30 -11.73
C ALA A 2 -11.27 -6.28 -10.61
N LEU A 3 -11.84 -7.44 -10.97
CA LEU A 3 -12.22 -8.47 -9.99
C LEU A 3 -10.97 -9.20 -9.45
N GLU A 4 -10.01 -9.46 -10.33
CA GLU A 4 -8.77 -10.19 -10.06
C GLU A 4 -7.84 -9.42 -9.11
N SER A 5 -7.79 -8.08 -9.22
CA SER A 5 -7.04 -7.22 -8.30
C SER A 5 -7.60 -7.24 -6.87
N ARG A 6 -8.93 -7.33 -6.71
CA ARG A 6 -9.56 -7.35 -5.38
C ARG A 6 -9.36 -8.70 -4.69
N ASP A 7 -9.47 -9.81 -5.43
CA ASP A 7 -9.25 -11.14 -4.88
C ASP A 7 -7.79 -11.34 -4.47
N LYS A 8 -6.84 -10.89 -5.30
CA LYS A 8 -5.42 -10.90 -4.92
C LYS A 8 -5.13 -10.00 -3.71
N LEU A 9 -5.77 -8.84 -3.61
CA LEU A 9 -5.72 -8.01 -2.40
C LEU A 9 -6.29 -8.73 -1.16
N LYS A 10 -7.43 -9.43 -1.28
CA LYS A 10 -8.03 -10.21 -0.19
C LYS A 10 -7.08 -11.31 0.29
N SER A 11 -6.50 -12.08 -0.65
CA SER A 11 -5.48 -13.10 -0.35
C SER A 11 -4.27 -12.50 0.35
N LEU A 12 -3.76 -11.35 -0.12
CA LEU A 12 -2.63 -10.67 0.49
C LEU A 12 -2.95 -10.16 1.91
N VAL A 13 -4.12 -9.59 2.13
CA VAL A 13 -4.56 -9.13 3.47
C VAL A 13 -4.62 -10.31 4.44
N HIS A 14 -5.23 -11.44 4.03
CA HIS A 14 -5.28 -12.63 4.88
C HIS A 14 -3.87 -13.16 5.17
N TYR A 15 -2.99 -13.20 4.16
CA TYR A 15 -1.60 -13.60 4.34
C TYR A 15 -0.85 -12.71 5.34
N ILE A 16 -0.95 -11.38 5.24
CA ILE A 16 -0.31 -10.45 6.19
C ILE A 16 -0.83 -10.69 7.61
N CYS A 17 -2.15 -10.85 7.77
CA CYS A 17 -2.77 -11.15 9.07
C CYS A 17 -2.28 -12.49 9.66
N SER A 18 -2.07 -13.53 8.84
CA SER A 18 -1.58 -14.82 9.33
C SER A 18 -0.13 -14.74 9.84
N LYS A 19 0.73 -13.98 9.16
CA LYS A 19 2.14 -13.80 9.56
C LYS A 19 2.32 -13.08 10.90
N ARG A 20 1.33 -12.31 11.34
CA ARG A 20 1.33 -11.58 12.63
C ARG A 20 0.07 -11.85 13.44
N SER A 21 -0.48 -13.05 13.32
CA SER A 21 -1.73 -13.44 13.98
C SER A 21 -1.69 -13.18 15.49
N GLY A 22 -2.69 -12.44 16.00
CA GLY A 22 -2.81 -12.07 17.41
C GLY A 22 -1.77 -11.07 17.91
N SER A 23 -0.87 -10.58 17.05
CA SER A 23 0.20 -9.69 17.46
C SER A 23 -0.24 -8.22 17.41
N PRO A 24 -0.03 -7.43 18.48
CA PRO A 24 -0.30 -5.99 18.44
C PRO A 24 0.70 -5.22 17.58
N SER A 25 1.78 -5.86 17.12
CA SER A 25 2.72 -5.28 16.18
C SER A 25 2.10 -4.99 14.80
N LEU A 26 0.97 -5.60 14.46
CA LEU A 26 0.23 -5.40 13.20
C LEU A 26 -1.14 -4.74 13.47
N GLY A 27 -1.15 -3.42 13.71
CA GLY A 27 -2.38 -2.62 13.74
C GLY A 27 -2.88 -2.22 12.35
N SER A 28 -4.09 -1.67 12.27
CA SER A 28 -4.72 -1.20 11.03
C SER A 28 -3.86 -0.21 10.23
N THR A 29 -3.21 0.73 10.92
CA THR A 29 -2.27 1.66 10.29
C THR A 29 -1.15 0.89 9.58
N LYS A 30 -0.48 -0.04 10.26
CA LYS A 30 0.64 -0.80 9.67
C LYS A 30 0.19 -1.72 8.54
N LEU A 31 -0.98 -2.35 8.66
CA LEU A 31 -1.56 -3.13 7.57
C LEU A 31 -1.71 -2.29 6.29
N ASN A 32 -2.29 -1.09 6.42
CA ASN A 32 -2.45 -0.18 5.28
C ASN A 32 -1.09 0.24 4.68
N LYS A 33 -0.06 0.45 5.52
CA LYS A 33 1.29 0.78 5.05
C LYS A 33 1.95 -0.35 4.33
N ILE A 34 1.86 -1.57 4.85
CA ILE A 34 2.42 -2.77 4.19
C ILE A 34 1.84 -2.87 2.78
N LEU A 35 0.51 -2.77 2.64
CA LEU A 35 -0.16 -2.84 1.34
C LEU A 35 0.30 -1.73 0.38
N TRP A 36 0.43 -0.49 0.86
CA TRP A 36 0.93 0.62 0.05
C TRP A 36 2.38 0.42 -0.41
N PHE A 37 3.29 0.04 0.50
CA PHE A 37 4.70 -0.16 0.18
C PHE A 37 4.92 -1.34 -0.77
N LEU A 38 4.14 -2.41 -0.63
CA LEU A 38 4.21 -3.54 -1.54
C LEU A 38 3.89 -3.15 -2.98
N ASP A 39 2.73 -2.53 -3.21
CA ASP A 39 2.33 -2.14 -4.56
C ASP A 39 3.24 -1.05 -5.12
N SER A 40 3.59 -0.02 -4.33
CA SER A 40 4.45 1.07 -4.79
C SER A 40 5.88 0.63 -5.12
N ILE A 41 6.51 -0.22 -4.30
CA ILE A 41 7.89 -0.67 -4.55
C ILE A 41 7.93 -1.57 -5.79
N VAL A 42 7.03 -2.56 -5.89
CA VAL A 42 7.02 -3.49 -7.03
C VAL A 42 6.64 -2.76 -8.32
N TYR A 43 5.72 -1.79 -8.24
CA TYR A 43 5.36 -0.95 -9.38
C TYR A 43 6.54 -0.11 -9.87
N ARG A 44 7.31 0.53 -8.98
CA ARG A 44 8.52 1.26 -9.37
C ARG A 44 9.55 0.37 -10.08
N GLN A 45 9.69 -0.87 -9.66
CA GLN A 45 10.69 -1.80 -10.20
C GLN A 45 10.28 -2.45 -11.52
N THR A 46 8.98 -2.72 -11.71
CA THR A 46 8.50 -3.61 -12.79
C THR A 46 7.43 -2.99 -13.68
N GLY A 47 6.87 -1.84 -13.29
CA GLY A 47 5.69 -1.24 -13.93
C GLY A 47 4.39 -1.98 -13.64
N LYS A 48 4.39 -2.99 -12.75
CA LYS A 48 3.19 -3.76 -12.36
C LYS A 48 3.11 -3.86 -10.83
N PRO A 49 1.96 -3.59 -10.20
CA PRO A 49 1.79 -3.79 -8.77
C PRO A 49 1.59 -5.27 -8.41
N ILE A 50 1.67 -5.61 -7.11
CA ILE A 50 1.31 -6.95 -6.64
C ILE A 50 -0.21 -7.13 -6.76
N THR A 51 -1.00 -6.20 -6.23
CA THR A 51 -2.46 -6.32 -6.18
C THR A 51 -3.19 -5.40 -7.15
N GLY A 52 -2.66 -4.20 -7.40
CA GLY A 52 -3.35 -3.19 -8.20
C GLY A 52 -4.50 -2.52 -7.45
N ALA A 53 -4.41 -2.48 -6.12
CA ALA A 53 -5.39 -1.79 -5.29
C ALA A 53 -5.42 -0.30 -5.61
N LYS A 54 -6.61 0.30 -5.49
CA LYS A 54 -6.76 1.75 -5.47
C LYS A 54 -6.47 2.27 -4.07
N TYR A 55 -5.75 3.39 -3.97
CA TYR A 55 -5.40 4.01 -2.70
C TYR A 55 -5.97 5.41 -2.63
N LYS A 56 -6.38 5.84 -1.44
CA LYS A 56 -6.78 7.23 -1.20
C LYS A 56 -5.97 7.86 -0.07
N LYS A 57 -5.80 9.18 -0.14
CA LYS A 57 -5.20 9.97 0.94
C LYS A 57 -6.12 9.96 2.16
N LEU A 58 -5.63 9.45 3.29
CA LEU A 58 -6.23 9.66 4.60
C LEU A 58 -5.21 10.28 5.57
N GLN A 59 -5.67 10.68 6.76
CA GLN A 59 -4.88 11.38 7.79
C GLN A 59 -3.54 10.72 8.13
N HIS A 60 -3.46 9.39 8.06
CA HIS A 60 -2.26 8.62 8.40
C HIS A 60 -1.62 7.97 7.16
N GLY A 61 -1.80 8.57 5.99
CA GLY A 61 -1.16 8.18 4.74
C GLY A 61 -2.10 7.48 3.75
N PRO A 62 -1.56 6.85 2.69
CA PRO A 62 -2.35 6.13 1.70
C PRO A 62 -3.05 4.91 2.32
N VAL A 63 -4.31 4.68 1.92
CA VAL A 63 -5.13 3.55 2.40
C VAL A 63 -5.85 2.89 1.22
N PRO A 64 -5.81 1.54 1.09
CA PRO A 64 -6.56 0.85 0.04
C PRO A 64 -8.06 1.11 0.18
N VAL A 65 -8.74 1.41 -0.93
CA VAL A 65 -10.16 1.77 -0.95
C VAL A 65 -11.04 0.65 -0.40
N ASP A 66 -10.74 -0.60 -0.74
CA ASP A 66 -11.55 -1.78 -0.40
C ASP A 66 -11.20 -2.43 0.94
N ILE A 67 -10.24 -1.89 1.71
CA ILE A 67 -9.67 -2.58 2.87
C ILE A 67 -10.74 -2.94 3.92
N LEU A 68 -11.69 -2.05 4.19
CA LEU A 68 -12.76 -2.31 5.17
C LEU A 68 -13.74 -3.38 4.68
N ALA A 69 -14.06 -3.37 3.38
CA ALA A 69 -14.93 -4.38 2.80
C ALA A 69 -14.27 -5.76 2.82
N ILE A 70 -12.98 -5.83 2.49
CA ILE A 70 -12.18 -7.07 2.54
C ILE A 70 -12.07 -7.61 3.96
N GLN A 71 -11.79 -6.77 4.95
CA GLN A 71 -11.72 -7.20 6.35
C GLN A 71 -13.06 -7.79 6.82
N LYS A 72 -14.17 -7.11 6.51
CA LYS A 72 -15.52 -7.58 6.86
C LYS A 72 -15.85 -8.90 6.18
N GLU A 73 -15.47 -9.05 4.91
CA GLU A 73 -15.67 -10.29 4.16
C GLU A 73 -14.86 -11.44 4.76
N LEU A 74 -13.56 -11.25 5.01
CA LEU A 74 -12.71 -12.26 5.65
C LEU A 74 -13.21 -12.67 7.05
N GLU A 75 -13.74 -11.73 7.83
CA GLU A 75 -14.35 -12.02 9.13
C GLU A 75 -15.66 -12.81 8.98
N SER A 76 -16.52 -12.43 8.02
CA SER A 76 -17.76 -13.16 7.74
C SER A 76 -17.54 -14.58 7.18
N GLU A 77 -16.44 -14.79 6.46
CA GLU A 77 -15.99 -16.10 5.98
C GLU A 77 -15.31 -16.93 7.10
N GLY A 78 -15.15 -16.38 8.31
CA GLY A 78 -14.48 -17.04 9.42
C GLY A 78 -12.98 -17.28 9.19
N LYS A 79 -12.35 -16.49 8.32
CA LYS A 79 -10.92 -16.60 7.99
C LYS A 79 -10.04 -15.81 8.95
N ILE A 80 -10.55 -14.68 9.45
CA ILE A 80 -9.89 -13.86 10.47
C ILE A 80 -10.89 -13.47 11.57
N SER A 81 -10.39 -13.07 12.73
CA SER A 81 -11.11 -12.30 13.74
C SER A 81 -10.43 -10.94 13.91
N VAL A 82 -11.24 -9.89 14.05
CA VAL A 82 -10.77 -8.55 14.38
C VAL A 82 -11.18 -8.20 15.81
N SER A 83 -10.20 -7.91 16.65
CA SER A 83 -10.40 -7.45 18.03
C SER A 83 -9.62 -6.18 18.31
N TYR A 84 -9.69 -5.68 19.55
CA TYR A 84 -9.08 -4.41 19.93
C TYR A 84 -8.42 -4.51 21.28
N ASP A 85 -7.23 -3.92 21.39
CA ASP A 85 -6.47 -3.81 22.62
C ASP A 85 -6.07 -2.35 22.87
N ARG A 86 -6.04 -1.93 24.14
CA ARG A 86 -5.56 -0.61 24.58
C ARG A 86 -4.25 -0.70 25.38
N SER A 87 -3.80 -1.90 25.71
CA SER A 87 -2.53 -2.13 26.41
C SER A 87 -1.33 -1.76 25.55
N TYR A 88 -1.49 -1.83 24.23
CA TYR A 88 -0.46 -1.51 23.25
C TYR A 88 -0.66 -0.13 22.62
N GLY A 89 0.43 0.57 22.31
CA GLY A 89 0.38 1.87 21.64
C GLY A 89 -0.04 3.01 22.57
N PHE A 90 0.55 3.11 23.76
CA PHE A 90 0.39 4.27 24.66
C PHE A 90 -1.08 4.59 25.03
N GLY A 91 -1.92 3.57 25.17
CA GLY A 91 -3.34 3.72 25.52
C GLY A 91 -4.28 3.94 24.32
N PHE A 92 -3.73 4.05 23.09
CA PHE A 92 -4.55 4.08 21.88
C PHE A 92 -5.15 2.71 21.58
N ARG A 93 -6.38 2.72 21.03
CA ARG A 93 -7.05 1.49 20.59
C ARG A 93 -6.32 0.92 19.37
N THR A 94 -5.61 -0.18 19.56
CA THR A 94 -4.91 -0.93 18.52
C THR A 94 -5.82 -2.05 18.01
N THR A 95 -5.93 -2.19 16.69
CA THR A 95 -6.62 -3.33 16.06
C THR A 95 -5.73 -4.57 16.13
N ILE A 96 -6.30 -5.71 16.52
CA ILE A 96 -5.63 -7.00 16.56
C ILE A 96 -6.29 -7.91 15.54
N TYR A 97 -5.49 -8.41 14.60
CA TYR A 97 -5.94 -9.39 13.61
C TYR A 97 -5.48 -10.77 14.02
N THR A 98 -6.41 -11.72 14.10
CA THR A 98 -6.11 -13.14 14.36
C THR A 98 -6.55 -13.96 13.17
N SER A 99 -5.62 -14.66 12.52
CA SER A 99 -5.96 -15.61 11.46
C SER A 99 -6.55 -16.88 12.09
N LEU A 100 -7.72 -17.28 11.60
CA LEU A 100 -8.45 -18.47 12.05
C LEU A 100 -8.27 -19.65 11.08
N GLN A 101 -7.82 -19.37 9.87
CA GLN A 101 -7.54 -20.34 8.81
C GLN A 101 -6.22 -20.01 8.10
N GLU A 102 -5.64 -20.98 7.40
CA GLU A 102 -4.51 -20.73 6.51
C GLU A 102 -4.94 -19.86 5.32
N PRO A 103 -4.13 -18.86 4.91
CA PRO A 103 -4.43 -18.02 3.77
C PRO A 103 -4.29 -18.79 2.45
N ASP A 104 -5.21 -18.53 1.53
CA ASP A 104 -5.09 -18.98 0.14
C ASP A 104 -4.07 -18.11 -0.60
N LYS A 105 -2.98 -18.76 -1.03
CA LYS A 105 -1.83 -18.13 -1.70
C LYS A 105 -1.83 -18.37 -3.21
N SER A 106 -2.88 -18.99 -3.78
CA SER A 106 -2.94 -19.36 -5.19
C SER A 106 -2.79 -18.19 -6.17
N LEU A 107 -3.07 -16.96 -5.72
CA LEU A 107 -2.93 -15.73 -6.49
C LEU A 107 -1.62 -14.97 -6.23
N LEU A 108 -0.75 -15.48 -5.34
CA LEU A 108 0.50 -14.82 -4.93
C LEU A 108 1.69 -15.68 -5.35
N GLU A 109 2.58 -15.09 -6.14
CA GLU A 109 3.80 -15.77 -6.59
C GLU A 109 4.79 -15.96 -5.43
N GLU A 110 5.67 -16.96 -5.54
CA GLU A 110 6.61 -17.28 -4.46
C GLU A 110 7.55 -16.11 -4.13
N ASP A 111 8.03 -15.40 -5.14
CA ASP A 111 8.90 -14.23 -4.95
C ASP A 111 8.13 -13.02 -4.42
N GLU A 112 6.84 -12.87 -4.74
CA GLU A 112 5.97 -11.89 -4.09
C GLU A 112 5.84 -12.20 -2.60
N LEU A 113 5.59 -13.46 -2.22
CA LEU A 113 5.48 -13.87 -0.81
C LEU A 113 6.78 -13.61 -0.02
N LYS A 114 7.94 -13.89 -0.60
CA LYS A 114 9.25 -13.57 0.01
C LYS A 114 9.38 -12.07 0.25
N PHE A 115 9.01 -11.25 -0.73
CA PHE A 115 9.06 -9.80 -0.61
C PHE A 115 8.05 -9.27 0.44
N VAL A 116 6.84 -9.85 0.47
CA VAL A 116 5.82 -9.57 1.48
C VAL A 116 6.36 -9.83 2.88
N ASP A 117 7.02 -10.97 3.11
CA ASP A 117 7.60 -11.31 4.41
C ASP A 117 8.67 -10.28 4.86
N ILE A 118 9.51 -9.81 3.93
CA ILE A 118 10.51 -8.77 4.19
C ILE A 118 9.84 -7.45 4.60
N VAL A 119 8.83 -7.00 3.86
CA VAL A 119 8.12 -5.74 4.15
C VAL A 119 7.36 -5.84 5.47
N ILE A 120 6.72 -6.97 5.75
CA ILE A 120 6.06 -7.23 7.04
C ILE A 120 7.07 -7.10 8.18
N SER A 121 8.22 -7.77 8.11
CA SER A 121 9.23 -7.69 9.18
C SER A 121 9.74 -6.27 9.36
N ARG A 122 10.11 -5.59 8.27
CA ARG A 122 10.61 -4.21 8.34
C ARG A 122 9.62 -3.27 9.02
N ILE A 123 8.32 -3.36 8.68
CA ILE A 123 7.30 -2.46 9.23
C ILE A 123 6.85 -2.87 10.64
N CYS A 124 6.59 -4.16 10.87
CA CYS A 124 6.08 -4.63 12.15
C CYS A 124 7.15 -4.53 13.24
N ASP A 125 8.41 -4.88 12.92
CA ASP A 125 9.51 -4.94 13.88
C ASP A 125 10.30 -3.63 13.95
N GLY A 126 10.41 -2.89 12.85
CA GLY A 126 11.24 -1.69 12.75
C GLY A 126 10.53 -0.36 12.99
N HIS A 127 9.19 -0.32 13.01
CA HIS A 127 8.45 0.94 13.10
C HIS A 127 7.32 0.91 14.15
N THR A 128 6.98 2.08 14.67
CA THR A 128 5.71 2.31 15.37
C THR A 128 4.63 2.71 14.35
N ALA A 129 3.35 2.67 14.70
CA ALA A 129 2.28 3.15 13.82
C ALA A 129 2.49 4.62 13.40
N ARG A 130 3.02 5.45 14.31
CA ARG A 130 3.35 6.85 14.03
C ARG A 130 4.50 6.96 13.03
N SER A 131 5.64 6.32 13.32
CA SER A 131 6.83 6.48 12.47
C SER A 131 6.64 5.93 11.06
N ILE A 132 5.88 4.84 10.89
CA ILE A 132 5.57 4.36 9.52
C ILE A 132 4.56 5.25 8.79
N SER A 133 3.67 5.94 9.51
CA SER A 133 2.75 6.89 8.88
C SER A 133 3.51 8.08 8.33
N GLU A 134 4.39 8.67 9.15
CA GLU A 134 5.29 9.76 8.76
C GLU A 134 6.14 9.35 7.54
N HIS A 135 6.69 8.12 7.53
CA HIS A 135 7.47 7.62 6.40
C HIS A 135 6.67 7.46 5.08
N SER A 136 5.33 7.36 5.16
CA SER A 136 4.46 7.24 3.98
C SER A 136 3.88 8.57 3.51
N HIS A 137 4.22 9.69 4.16
CA HIS A 137 3.79 11.02 3.76
C HIS A 137 4.88 11.62 2.86
N ASP A 138 4.99 11.09 1.64
CA ASP A 138 5.86 11.60 0.60
C ASP A 138 5.19 12.74 -0.19
N VAL A 139 5.89 13.28 -1.18
CA VAL A 139 5.42 14.40 -2.01
C VAL A 139 4.09 14.09 -2.73
N ILE A 140 3.85 12.81 -3.08
CA ILE A 140 2.63 12.39 -3.78
C ILE A 140 1.45 12.31 -2.82
N TRP A 141 1.69 11.86 -1.59
CA TRP A 141 0.68 11.92 -0.55
C TRP A 141 0.37 13.37 -0.19
N GLU A 142 1.37 14.26 -0.11
CA GLU A 142 1.16 15.68 0.18
C GLU A 142 0.36 16.39 -0.91
N ALA A 143 0.64 16.08 -2.18
CA ALA A 143 -0.02 16.69 -3.35
C ALA A 143 -1.52 16.36 -3.46
N ALA A 144 -1.95 15.17 -3.04
CA ALA A 144 -3.36 14.78 -3.11
C ALA A 144 -4.24 15.52 -2.07
N ALA A 145 -5.50 15.74 -2.37
CA ALA A 145 -6.50 16.23 -1.43
C ALA A 145 -6.97 15.13 -0.47
N MET A 146 -7.46 15.49 0.72
CA MET A 146 -7.97 14.51 1.68
C MET A 146 -9.14 13.70 1.07
N GLY A 147 -9.02 12.38 1.07
CA GLY A 147 -10.00 11.46 0.46
C GLY A 147 -9.84 11.23 -1.03
N GLU A 148 -8.95 11.96 -1.71
CA GLU A 148 -8.66 11.79 -3.14
C GLU A 148 -7.93 10.46 -3.41
N GLU A 149 -8.25 9.82 -4.54
CA GLU A 149 -7.51 8.66 -5.04
C GLU A 149 -6.09 9.12 -5.41
N ILE A 150 -5.07 8.43 -4.90
CA ILE A 150 -3.67 8.61 -5.29
C ILE A 150 -3.42 7.63 -6.43
N PRO A 151 -3.23 8.09 -7.68
CA PRO A 151 -2.85 7.20 -8.78
C PRO A 151 -1.54 6.49 -8.41
N LEU A 152 -1.49 5.17 -8.57
CA LEU A 152 -0.29 4.42 -8.19
C LEU A 152 0.92 4.88 -9.01
N GLU A 153 0.70 5.26 -10.27
CA GLU A 153 1.72 5.77 -11.18
C GLU A 153 2.43 7.02 -10.66
N ALA A 154 1.79 7.79 -9.77
CA ALA A 154 2.40 8.96 -9.15
C ALA A 154 3.67 8.61 -8.36
N VAL A 155 3.83 7.35 -7.90
CA VAL A 155 5.05 6.91 -7.18
C VAL A 155 6.32 7.03 -8.03
N LEU A 156 6.21 7.18 -9.36
CA LEU A 156 7.36 7.45 -10.23
C LEU A 156 7.87 8.89 -10.10
N ALA A 157 7.04 9.80 -9.60
CA ALA A 157 7.39 11.18 -9.28
C ALA A 157 7.69 11.38 -7.79
N SER A 158 7.74 10.32 -6.97
CA SER A 158 8.03 10.43 -5.53
C SER A 158 9.51 10.67 -5.21
N GLU A 159 10.40 10.37 -6.15
CA GLU A 159 11.82 10.68 -6.06
C GLU A 159 12.12 11.88 -6.96
N GLU A 160 12.57 12.99 -6.36
CA GLU A 160 13.06 14.13 -7.12
C GLU A 160 14.38 13.73 -7.80
N ALA A 161 14.30 13.24 -9.03
CA ALA A 161 15.46 13.25 -9.90
C ALA A 161 15.73 14.71 -10.29
N PRO A 162 16.97 15.21 -10.17
CA PRO A 162 17.31 16.52 -10.71
C PRO A 162 16.95 16.52 -12.20
N LEU A 163 16.25 17.56 -12.66
CA LEU A 163 15.98 17.74 -14.07
C LEU A 163 17.30 17.96 -14.78
N GLU A 164 17.73 17.00 -15.57
CA GLU A 164 18.94 17.16 -16.36
C GLU A 164 18.68 18.14 -17.50
N PRO A 165 19.69 18.88 -17.99
CA PRO A 165 19.54 19.76 -19.15
C PRO A 165 18.88 19.06 -20.35
N GLU A 166 19.14 17.75 -20.50
CA GLU A 166 18.54 16.90 -21.54
C GLU A 166 17.02 16.74 -21.40
N ASP A 167 16.48 16.61 -20.18
CA ASP A 167 15.04 16.54 -19.94
C ASP A 167 14.34 17.85 -20.34
N ILE A 168 14.98 18.98 -20.00
CA ILE A 168 14.49 20.33 -20.33
C ILE A 168 14.52 20.54 -21.84
N ASP A 169 15.60 20.14 -22.51
CA ASP A 169 15.74 20.31 -23.96
C ASP A 169 14.81 19.39 -24.74
N TRP A 170 14.59 18.17 -24.27
CA TRP A 170 13.54 17.29 -24.80
C TRP A 170 12.15 17.94 -24.67
N ALA A 171 11.79 18.43 -23.48
CA ALA A 171 10.49 19.05 -23.24
C ALA A 171 10.27 20.30 -24.11
N ARG A 172 11.28 21.16 -24.25
CA ARG A 172 11.27 22.31 -25.17
C ARG A 172 11.07 21.88 -26.62
N GLY A 173 11.74 20.81 -27.05
CA GLY A 173 11.60 20.24 -28.39
C GLY A 173 10.19 19.75 -28.67
N VAL A 174 9.54 19.08 -27.71
CA VAL A 174 8.14 18.64 -27.81
C VAL A 174 7.18 19.82 -27.91
N ILE A 175 7.37 20.86 -27.08
CA ILE A 175 6.55 22.08 -27.13
C ILE A 175 6.67 22.78 -28.49
N ARG A 176 7.88 22.90 -29.03
CA ARG A 176 8.11 23.50 -30.35
C ARG A 176 7.37 22.74 -31.45
N LYS A 177 7.51 21.41 -31.51
CA LYS A 177 6.81 20.56 -32.50
C LYS A 177 5.30 20.67 -32.40
N ARG A 178 4.74 20.77 -31.19
CA ARG A 178 3.29 20.96 -30.99
C ARG A 178 2.81 22.33 -31.48
N LYS A 179 3.59 23.39 -31.29
CA LYS A 179 3.27 24.72 -31.82
C LYS A 179 3.34 24.77 -33.35
N GLU A 180 4.29 24.05 -33.94
CA GLU A 180 4.47 23.97 -35.39
C GLU A 180 3.38 23.12 -36.08
N GLY A 181 2.83 22.10 -35.39
CA GLY A 181 1.73 21.27 -35.92
C GLY A 181 0.31 21.83 -35.74
N ILE A 182 0.17 23.03 -35.15
CA ILE A 182 -1.10 23.76 -35.00
C ILE A 182 -1.18 24.95 -35.99
N ALA A 183 -0.13 25.17 -36.81
CA ALA A 183 -0.08 26.17 -37.87
C ALA A 183 -0.57 25.62 -39.21
#